data_AF-A0A423SRV2-F1
#
_entry.id   AF-A0A423SRV2-F1
#
_cell.length_a   1.000
_cell.length_b   1.000
_cell.length_c   1.000
_cell.angle_alpha   90.00
_cell.angle_beta   90.00
_cell.angle_gamma   90.00
#
_symmetry.space_group_name_H-M   'P 1'
#
loop_
_entity.id
_entity.type
_entity.pdbx_description
1 polymer ?
#
loop_
_entity_poly.entity_id
_entity_poly.type
_entity_poly.pdbx_seq_one_letter_code
_entity_poly.pdbx_strand_id
1 'polypeptide(L)'
;MSCMSVREILADVQQKWQSQQQHCPPVLVGFHVRRTDYASHASWAFGSKLPGTTYFTRALNYYRKKFSNKVAFVAASDDMAFVRRSLVCTRMCISPQSHFRAIVRALVACSAFEEDFSS
;
A
#
# COMPACT_ATOMS: atom_id res chain seq x y z
N MET A 1 -4.13 -17.15 -15.35
CA MET A 1 -3.56 -16.61 -14.10
C MET A 1 -4.70 -16.44 -13.11
N SER A 2 -4.76 -17.25 -12.05
CA SER A 2 -5.84 -17.17 -11.06
C SER A 2 -5.71 -15.87 -10.26
N CYS A 3 -6.82 -15.13 -10.13
CA CYS A 3 -6.90 -13.95 -9.27
C CYS A 3 -6.86 -14.42 -7.81
N MET A 4 -5.87 -13.98 -7.03
CA MET A 4 -5.84 -14.30 -5.60
C MET A 4 -7.11 -13.74 -4.93
N SER A 5 -7.75 -14.58 -4.12
CA SER A 5 -8.90 -14.21 -3.32
C SER A 5 -8.51 -13.18 -2.27
N VAL A 6 -9.50 -12.40 -1.81
CA VAL A 6 -9.31 -11.44 -0.71
C VAL A 6 -8.71 -12.12 0.52
N ARG A 7 -9.15 -13.34 0.82
CA ARG A 7 -8.66 -14.11 1.97
C ARG A 7 -7.17 -14.42 1.88
N GLU A 8 -6.68 -14.78 0.70
CA GLU A 8 -5.25 -15.07 0.49
C GLU A 8 -4.39 -13.81 0.60
N ILE A 9 -4.88 -12.67 0.09
CA ILE A 9 -4.18 -11.39 0.24
C ILE A 9 -4.16 -10.97 1.70
N LEU A 10 -5.27 -11.13 2.42
CA LEU A 10 -5.35 -10.84 3.84
C LEU A 10 -4.39 -11.71 4.65
N ALA A 11 -4.32 -13.01 4.36
CA ALA A 11 -3.40 -13.94 5.02
C ALA A 11 -1.93 -13.58 4.74
N ASP A 12 -1.58 -13.24 3.49
CA ASP A 12 -0.23 -12.82 3.12
C ASP A 12 0.17 -11.49 3.80
N VAL A 13 -0.75 -10.53 3.87
CA VAL A 13 -0.54 -9.25 4.59
C VAL A 13 -0.37 -9.51 6.08
N GLN A 14 -1.21 -10.36 6.69
CA GLN A 14 -1.12 -10.74 8.11
C GLN A 14 0.22 -11.42 8.41
N GLN A 15 0.63 -12.39 7.60
CA GLN A 15 1.88 -13.13 7.79
C GLN A 15 3.11 -12.23 7.64
N LYS A 16 3.12 -11.34 6.63
CA LYS A 16 4.18 -10.34 6.46
C LYS A 16 4.24 -9.37 7.63
N TRP A 17 3.09 -8.93 8.15
CA TRP A 17 3.02 -8.07 9.32
C TRP A 17 3.59 -8.74 10.57
N GLN A 18 3.17 -9.98 10.85
CA GLN A 18 3.67 -10.78 11.96
C GLN A 18 5.17 -11.07 11.87
N SER A 19 5.74 -11.19 10.67
CA SER A 19 7.19 -11.37 10.50
C SER A 19 8.02 -10.11 10.79
N GLN A 20 7.39 -8.93 10.90
CA GLN A 20 8.07 -7.64 10.99
C GLN A 20 7.99 -6.97 12.36
N GLN A 21 7.64 -7.72 13.41
CA GLN A 21 7.49 -7.23 14.79
C GLN A 21 8.65 -6.29 15.19
N GLN A 22 8.30 -5.02 15.34
CA GLN A 22 9.00 -4.09 16.23
C GLN A 22 7.96 -3.53 17.19
N HIS A 23 8.37 -3.34 18.45
CA HIS A 23 7.63 -2.91 19.64
C HIS A 23 6.85 -1.57 19.56
N CYS A 24 6.53 -1.07 18.36
CA CYS A 24 5.73 0.11 18.15
C CYS A 24 5.03 -0.03 16.79
N PRO A 25 3.68 0.01 16.74
CA PRO A 25 2.94 -0.22 15.50
C PRO A 25 3.37 0.82 14.46
N PRO A 26 3.87 0.38 13.28
CA PRO A 26 4.38 1.31 12.29
C PRO A 26 3.24 2.15 11.70
N VAL A 27 3.54 3.42 11.39
CA VAL A 27 2.58 4.31 10.74
C VAL A 27 2.19 3.72 9.39
N LEU A 28 0.89 3.52 9.17
CA LEU A 28 0.36 2.99 7.92
C LEU A 28 0.11 4.12 6.92
N VAL A 29 0.75 4.03 5.74
CA VAL A 29 0.54 4.98 4.65
C VAL A 29 -0.05 4.26 3.44
N GLY A 30 -1.30 4.58 3.14
CA GLY A 30 -2.01 4.07 1.96
C GLY A 30 -1.74 4.90 0.70
N PHE A 31 -1.40 4.22 -0.39
CA PHE A 31 -1.27 4.75 -1.73
C PHE A 31 -2.37 4.16 -2.62
N HIS A 32 -3.19 5.01 -3.19
CA HIS A 32 -4.14 4.59 -4.22
C HIS A 32 -3.66 5.10 -5.58
N VAL A 33 -3.26 4.17 -6.44
CA VAL A 33 -2.70 4.42 -7.76
C VAL A 33 -3.75 4.05 -8.81
N ARG A 34 -4.44 5.05 -9.35
CA ARG A 34 -5.40 4.87 -10.46
C ARG A 34 -4.72 5.27 -11.77
N ARG A 35 -4.63 4.36 -12.75
CA ARG A 35 -3.91 4.62 -14.01
C ARG A 35 -4.68 4.33 -15.28
N THR A 36 -5.57 3.35 -15.30
CA THR A 36 -6.14 2.82 -16.55
C THR A 36 -7.04 3.85 -17.26
N ASP A 37 -8.33 3.87 -16.94
CA ASP A 37 -9.31 4.84 -17.44
C ASP A 37 -8.91 6.30 -17.15
N TYR A 38 -8.22 6.51 -16.03
CA TYR A 38 -7.80 7.82 -15.60
C TYR A 38 -6.69 8.43 -16.47
N ALA A 39 -5.86 7.64 -17.16
CA ALA A 39 -4.85 8.19 -18.09
C ALA A 39 -5.52 9.01 -19.20
N SER A 40 -6.53 8.42 -19.85
CA SER A 40 -7.27 9.06 -20.94
C SER A 40 -8.05 10.27 -20.42
N HIS A 41 -8.70 10.14 -19.25
CA HIS A 41 -9.42 11.25 -18.63
C HIS A 41 -8.48 12.41 -18.26
N ALA A 42 -7.32 12.14 -17.65
CA ALA A 42 -6.37 13.17 -17.25
C ALA A 42 -5.78 13.92 -18.44
N SER A 43 -5.49 13.21 -19.54
CA SER A 43 -5.02 13.82 -20.78
C SER A 43 -6.10 14.70 -21.41
N TRP A 44 -7.35 14.22 -21.46
CA TRP A 44 -8.44 14.94 -22.10
C TRP A 44 -8.92 16.15 -21.28
N ALA A 45 -9.08 15.99 -19.96
CA ALA A 45 -9.63 17.02 -19.08
C ALA A 45 -8.58 18.07 -18.65
N PHE A 46 -7.31 17.67 -18.49
CA PHE A 46 -6.28 18.52 -17.89
C PHE A 46 -5.01 18.66 -18.74
N GLY A 47 -4.96 18.09 -19.95
CA GLY A 47 -3.77 18.12 -20.81
C GLY A 47 -2.52 17.53 -20.15
N SER A 48 -2.70 16.68 -19.13
CA SER A 48 -1.64 16.31 -18.19
C SER A 48 -1.26 14.84 -18.30
N LYS A 49 0.00 14.54 -17.97
CA LYS A 49 0.51 13.17 -17.91
C LYS A 49 0.40 12.62 -16.50
N LEU A 50 0.14 11.31 -16.38
CA LEU A 50 0.11 10.63 -15.09
C LEU A 50 1.47 10.71 -14.37
N PRO A 51 1.48 10.72 -13.03
CA PRO A 51 2.72 10.67 -12.26
C PRO A 51 3.59 9.47 -12.64
N GLY A 52 4.87 9.76 -12.87
CA GLY A 52 5.91 8.77 -13.15
C GLY A 52 6.53 8.19 -11.88
N THR A 53 7.46 7.25 -12.05
CA THR A 53 8.20 6.59 -10.96
C THR A 53 8.86 7.58 -9.99
N THR A 54 9.48 8.64 -10.51
CA THR A 54 10.18 9.66 -9.70
C THR A 54 9.27 10.34 -8.66
N TYR A 55 7.99 10.57 -9.00
CA TYR A 55 7.02 11.14 -8.07
C TYR A 55 6.81 10.21 -6.87
N PHE A 56 6.58 8.93 -7.16
CA PHE A 56 6.36 7.91 -6.15
C PHE A 56 7.59 7.68 -5.26
N THR A 57 8.79 7.64 -5.85
CA THR A 57 10.04 7.54 -5.09
C THR A 57 10.20 8.71 -4.11
N ARG A 58 9.93 9.95 -4.56
CA ARG A 58 9.98 11.13 -3.70
C ARG A 58 8.95 11.05 -2.57
N ALA A 59 7.72 10.61 -2.86
CA ALA A 59 6.67 10.45 -1.87
C ALA A 59 7.03 9.40 -0.80
N LEU A 60 7.50 8.22 -1.22
CA LEU A 60 7.95 7.17 -0.28
C LEU A 60 9.08 7.67 0.62
N ASN A 61 10.08 8.33 0.03
CA ASN A 61 11.21 8.87 0.80
C ASN A 61 10.79 9.97 1.77
N TYR A 62 9.83 10.81 1.39
CA TYR A 62 9.25 11.81 2.27
C TYR A 62 8.61 11.17 3.51
N TYR A 63 7.76 10.15 3.33
CA TYR A 63 7.10 9.50 4.47
C TYR A 63 8.06 8.66 5.32
N ARG A 64 9.06 8.01 4.72
CA ARG A 64 10.14 7.35 5.46
C ARG A 64 10.88 8.33 6.37
N LYS A 65 11.26 9.50 5.83
CA LYS A 65 11.95 10.55 6.59
C LYS A 65 11.06 11.12 7.69
N LYS A 66 9.79 11.37 7.38
CA LYS A 66 8.81 11.95 8.30
C LYS A 66 8.54 11.05 9.52
N PHE A 67 8.56 9.74 9.34
CA PHE A 67 8.23 8.78 10.40
C PHE A 67 9.46 7.95 10.86
N SER A 68 10.67 8.48 10.69
CA SER A 68 11.91 7.84 11.15
C SER A 68 12.04 6.36 10.76
N ASN A 69 11.66 6.03 9.51
CA ASN A 69 11.58 4.67 8.97
C ASN A 69 10.60 3.70 9.66
N LYS A 70 9.79 4.17 10.61
CA LYS A 70 8.70 3.41 11.25
C LYS A 70 7.40 3.55 10.45
N VAL A 71 7.46 3.21 9.16
CA VAL A 71 6.33 3.31 8.23
C VAL A 71 6.16 2.00 7.48
N ALA A 72 4.91 1.58 7.30
CA ALA A 72 4.52 0.49 6.42
C ALA A 72 3.60 1.04 5.33
N PHE A 73 3.85 0.62 4.09
CA PHE A 73 3.16 1.14 2.93
C PHE A 73 2.15 0.16 2.37
N VAL A 74 1.02 0.67 1.90
CA VAL A 74 -0.06 -0.13 1.31
C VAL A 74 -0.43 0.48 -0.03
N ALA A 75 -0.11 -0.17 -1.13
CA ALA A 75 -0.45 0.31 -2.45
C ALA A 75 -1.64 -0.46 -3.03
N ALA A 76 -2.72 0.24 -3.37
CA ALA A 76 -3.81 -0.27 -4.17
C ALA A 76 -3.75 0.29 -5.58
N SER A 77 -3.86 -0.58 -6.59
CA SER A 77 -3.81 -0.16 -7.99
C SER A 77 -4.77 -0.93 -8.88
N ASP A 78 -5.24 -0.26 -9.93
CA ASP A 78 -5.84 -0.90 -11.09
C ASP A 78 -4.78 -1.39 -12.10
N ASP A 79 -3.57 -0.80 -12.09
CA ASP A 79 -2.38 -1.28 -12.80
C ASP A 79 -1.35 -1.85 -11.80
N MET A 80 -1.50 -3.15 -11.51
CA MET A 80 -0.63 -3.88 -10.58
C MET A 80 0.79 -4.06 -11.11
N ALA A 81 0.95 -4.12 -12.43
CA ALA A 81 2.24 -4.34 -13.07
C ALA A 81 3.11 -3.08 -12.93
N PHE A 82 2.53 -1.89 -13.12
CA PHE A 82 3.21 -0.63 -12.88
C PHE A 82 3.66 -0.50 -11.42
N VAL A 83 2.77 -0.75 -10.46
CA VAL A 83 3.08 -0.61 -9.03
C VAL A 83 4.18 -1.58 -8.60
N ARG A 84 4.14 -2.84 -9.02
CA ARG A 84 5.19 -3.80 -8.70
C ARG A 84 6.56 -3.40 -9.26
N ARG A 85 6.62 -2.79 -10.45
CA ARG A 85 7.87 -2.28 -11.03
C ARG A 85 8.36 -0.98 -10.39
N SER A 86 7.43 -0.11 -9.99
CA SER A 86 7.73 1.28 -9.62
C SER A 86 7.88 1.50 -8.11
N LEU A 87 7.24 0.67 -7.30
CA LEU A 87 7.07 0.86 -5.85
C LEU A 87 7.72 -0.27 -5.03
N VAL A 88 8.86 -0.80 -5.50
CA VAL A 88 9.62 -1.84 -4.77
C VAL A 88 10.16 -1.23 -3.47
N CYS A 89 9.65 -1.70 -2.34
CA CYS A 89 10.02 -1.21 -1.01
C CYS A 89 9.94 -2.34 0.00
N THR A 90 11.01 -2.52 0.78
CA THR A 90 11.00 -3.32 2.01
C THR A 90 9.91 -2.74 2.93
N ARG A 91 8.87 -3.52 3.27
CA ARG A 91 7.64 -3.10 3.99
C ARG A 91 6.53 -2.42 3.15
N MET A 92 6.27 -2.94 1.95
CA MET A 92 5.13 -2.55 1.10
C MET A 92 4.20 -3.74 0.83
N CYS A 93 2.91 -3.57 1.09
CA CYS A 93 1.85 -4.49 0.66
C CYS A 93 1.20 -3.93 -0.62
N ILE A 94 1.00 -4.76 -1.64
CA ILE A 94 0.44 -4.34 -2.94
C ILE A 94 -0.81 -5.15 -3.24
N SER A 95 -1.89 -4.48 -3.63
CA SER A 95 -3.17 -5.12 -3.90
C SER A 95 -3.98 -4.49 -5.03
N PRO A 96 -4.94 -5.22 -5.62
CA PRO A 96 -5.92 -4.63 -6.52
C PRO A 96 -6.74 -3.54 -5.82
N GLN A 97 -7.16 -2.52 -6.57
CA GLN A 97 -7.99 -1.43 -6.06
C GLN A 97 -9.31 -1.91 -5.40
N SER A 98 -9.92 -2.98 -5.94
CA SER A 98 -11.15 -3.57 -5.40
C SER A 98 -11.02 -4.05 -3.94
N HIS A 99 -9.79 -4.29 -3.48
CA HIS A 99 -9.50 -4.88 -2.16
C HIS A 99 -8.87 -3.89 -1.18
N PHE A 100 -8.70 -2.61 -1.58
CA PHE A 100 -8.03 -1.60 -0.74
C PHE A 100 -8.70 -1.43 0.63
N ARG A 101 -10.04 -1.33 0.67
CA ARG A 101 -10.79 -1.17 1.91
C ARG A 101 -10.63 -2.36 2.85
N ALA A 102 -10.55 -3.57 2.30
CA ALA A 102 -10.36 -4.79 3.09
C ALA A 102 -8.95 -4.84 3.71
N ILE A 103 -7.94 -4.40 2.96
CA ILE A 103 -6.54 -4.44 3.41
C ILE A 103 -6.26 -3.35 4.43
N VAL A 104 -6.79 -2.13 4.23
CA VAL A 104 -6.70 -1.08 5.24
C VAL A 104 -7.38 -1.55 6.53
N ARG A 105 -8.57 -2.16 6.45
CA ARG A 105 -9.25 -2.73 7.62
C ARG A 105 -8.43 -3.82 8.32
N ALA A 106 -7.83 -4.73 7.56
CA ALA A 106 -7.01 -5.80 8.13
C ALA A 106 -5.73 -5.28 8.77
N LEU A 107 -5.08 -4.29 8.17
CA LEU A 107 -3.88 -3.66 8.75
C LEU A 107 -4.21 -2.86 10.00
N VAL A 108 -5.32 -2.13 10.01
CA VAL A 108 -5.82 -1.44 11.21
C VAL A 108 -6.18 -2.45 12.31
N ALA A 109 -6.83 -3.57 11.95
CA ALA A 109 -7.13 -4.64 12.90
C ALA A 109 -5.86 -5.32 13.43
N CYS A 110 -4.83 -5.51 12.59
CA CYS A 110 -3.52 -6.02 13.00
C CYS A 110 -2.80 -5.06 13.97
N SER A 111 -2.90 -3.74 13.74
CA SER A 111 -2.31 -2.74 14.63
C SER A 111 -3.10 -2.52 15.92
N ALA A 112 -4.42 -2.77 15.90
CA ALA A 112 -5.29 -2.64 17.07
C ALA A 112 -5.24 -3.86 17.99
N PHE A 113 -4.76 -5.01 17.51
CA PHE A 113 -4.63 -6.23 18.31
C PHE A 113 -3.53 -6.16 19.38
N GLU A 114 -2.72 -5.10 19.41
CA GLU A 114 -1.66 -4.90 20.42
C GLU A 114 -2.15 -4.19 21.70
N GLU A 115 -3.38 -3.66 21.76
CA GLU A 115 -3.90 -2.97 22.96
C GLU A 115 -4.59 -3.91 23.98
N ASP A 116 -4.93 -5.16 23.62
CA ASP A 116 -5.70 -6.06 24.49
C ASP A 116 -4.87 -7.15 25.22
N PHE A 117 -3.54 -7.06 25.22
CA PHE A 117 -2.66 -7.97 25.97
C PHE A 117 -1.65 -7.22 26.84
N SER A 118 -2.16 -6.34 27.69
CA SER A 118 -1.46 -5.87 28.88
C SER A 118 -2.46 -5.62 30.00
N SER A 119 -2.95 -6.69 30.63
CA SER A 119 -3.48 -6.71 32.00
C SER A 119 -3.43 -8.13 32.56
#